data_AF-A0A7S0B718-F1
#
_entry.id   AF-A0A7S0B718-F1
#
_cell.length_a   1.000
_cell.length_b   1.000
_cell.length_c   1.000
_cell.angle_alpha   90.00
_cell.angle_beta   90.00
_cell.angle_gamma   90.00
#
_symmetry.space_group_name_H-M   'P 1'
#
loop_
_entity.id
_entity.type
_entity.pdbx_description
1 polymer ?
#
loop_
_entity_poly.entity_id
_entity_poly.type
_entity_poly.pdbx_seq_one_letter_code
_entity_poly.pdbx_strand_id
1 'polypeptide(L)'
;FRPDIVTYDAVIAAMATPAGAPRAAQVYRRVVAEGLLSPWKRRRTDEFDMHGMPEHLAAVAVREAVADVLARPRTLDIVVGRGKHSTIEVVRPVVESVLGSEFELPFRDHPRDPAVVRI
;
A
#
# COMPACT_ATOMS: atom_id res chain seq x y z
N PHE A 1 13.56 10.47 -21.43
CA PHE A 1 13.31 10.51 -19.97
C PHE A 1 12.42 9.33 -19.61
N ARG A 2 12.75 8.54 -18.57
CA ARG A 2 11.91 7.45 -18.07
C ARG A 2 11.46 7.84 -16.65
N PRO A 3 10.16 7.98 -16.38
CA PRO A 3 9.66 8.25 -15.04
C PRO A 3 10.11 7.18 -14.03
N ASP A 4 10.42 7.61 -12.82
CA ASP A 4 10.76 6.76 -11.69
C ASP A 4 9.69 6.85 -10.58
N ILE A 5 9.91 6.13 -9.47
CA ILE A 5 8.98 6.08 -8.34
C ILE A 5 8.67 7.48 -7.79
N VAL A 6 9.65 8.38 -7.74
CA VAL A 6 9.47 9.76 -7.26
C VAL A 6 8.57 10.53 -8.21
N THR A 7 8.75 10.37 -9.53
CA THR A 7 7.91 11.00 -10.54
C THR A 7 6.46 10.54 -10.41
N TYR A 8 6.23 9.24 -10.22
CA TYR A 8 4.88 8.69 -10.07
C TYR A 8 4.23 9.10 -8.75
N ASP A 9 4.97 9.15 -7.65
CA ASP A 9 4.45 9.65 -6.37
C ASP A 9 3.97 11.09 -6.50
N ALA A 10 4.76 11.97 -7.11
CA ALA A 10 4.36 13.37 -7.33
C ALA A 10 3.07 13.49 -8.16
N VAL A 11 2.92 12.66 -9.20
CA VAL A 11 1.70 12.61 -10.02
C VAL A 11 0.51 12.11 -9.19
N ILE A 12 0.69 11.06 -8.38
CA ILE A 12 -0.36 10.54 -7.49
C ILE A 12 -0.74 11.55 -6.41
N ALA A 13 0.24 12.25 -5.83
CA ALA A 13 0.04 13.32 -4.85
C ALA A 13 -0.82 14.46 -5.43
N ALA A 14 -0.56 14.88 -6.67
CA ALA A 14 -1.38 15.87 -7.36
C ALA A 14 -2.84 15.41 -7.57
N MET A 15 -3.11 14.11 -7.48
CA MET A 15 -4.45 13.51 -7.59
C MET A 15 -5.05 13.11 -6.23
N ALA A 16 -4.46 13.52 -5.09
CA ALA A 16 -4.89 13.19 -3.73
C ALA A 16 -6.19 13.92 -3.32
N THR A 17 -7.24 13.76 -4.11
CA THR A 17 -8.60 14.24 -3.85
C THR A 17 -9.59 13.11 -4.14
N PRO A 18 -10.80 13.13 -3.57
CA PRO A 18 -11.82 12.11 -3.87
C PRO A 18 -12.10 11.96 -5.37
N ALA A 19 -12.15 13.07 -6.11
CA ALA A 19 -12.35 13.06 -7.57
C ALA A 19 -11.14 12.52 -8.35
N GLY A 20 -9.93 12.65 -7.80
CA GLY A 20 -8.68 12.18 -8.41
C GLY A 20 -8.37 10.70 -8.12
N ALA A 21 -8.96 10.11 -7.09
CA ALA A 21 -8.65 8.75 -6.64
C ALA A 21 -8.74 7.67 -7.75
N PRO A 22 -9.76 7.65 -8.64
CA PRO A 22 -9.79 6.68 -9.74
C PRO A 22 -8.61 6.81 -10.71
N ARG A 23 -8.13 8.04 -10.96
CA ARG A 23 -6.96 8.28 -11.82
C ARG A 23 -5.66 7.93 -11.10
N ALA A 24 -5.55 8.24 -9.82
CA ALA A 24 -4.42 7.81 -8.99
C ALA A 24 -4.27 6.27 -9.00
N ALA A 25 -5.37 5.54 -8.89
CA ALA A 25 -5.40 4.09 -9.01
C ALA A 25 -4.93 3.59 -10.39
N GLN A 26 -5.35 4.25 -11.48
CA GLN A 26 -4.86 3.91 -12.83
C GLN A 26 -3.35 4.13 -12.97
N VAL A 27 -2.82 5.23 -12.43
CA VAL A 27 -1.38 5.50 -12.44
C VAL A 27 -0.63 4.46 -11.61
N TYR A 28 -1.09 4.14 -10.40
CA TYR A 28 -0.50 3.07 -9.58
C TYR A 28 -0.45 1.73 -10.32
N ARG A 29 -1.56 1.29 -10.92
CA ARG A 29 -1.60 0.03 -11.69
C ARG A 29 -0.60 0.02 -12.84
N ARG A 30 -0.39 1.17 -13.48
CA ARG A 30 0.63 1.33 -14.52
C ARG A 30 2.05 1.17 -13.95
N VAL A 31 2.36 1.74 -12.78
CA VAL A 31 3.66 1.55 -12.11
C VAL A 31 3.94 0.08 -11.84
N VAL A 32 2.93 -0.66 -11.36
CA VAL A 32 3.04 -2.12 -11.13
C VAL A 32 3.21 -2.88 -12.44
N ALA A 33 2.44 -2.56 -13.49
CA ALA A 33 2.52 -3.21 -14.79
C ALA A 33 3.87 -2.98 -15.50
N GLU A 34 4.49 -1.81 -15.29
CA GLU A 34 5.83 -1.50 -15.79
C GLU A 34 6.96 -2.15 -14.97
N GLY A 35 6.62 -2.89 -13.91
CA GLY A 35 7.57 -3.59 -13.05
C GLY A 35 8.39 -2.69 -12.14
N LEU A 36 7.99 -1.42 -11.98
CA LEU A 36 8.67 -0.48 -11.07
C LEU A 36 8.32 -0.76 -9.60
N LEU A 37 7.17 -1.38 -9.35
CA LEU A 37 6.77 -1.91 -8.05
C LEU A 37 6.27 -3.35 -8.19
N SER A 38 6.49 -4.15 -7.16
CA SER A 38 5.98 -5.53 -7.07
C SER A 38 5.59 -5.85 -5.62
N PRO A 39 4.49 -5.24 -5.12
CA PRO A 39 4.13 -5.32 -3.71
C PRO A 39 3.63 -6.71 -3.30
N TRP A 40 2.92 -7.41 -4.18
CA TRP A 40 2.55 -8.80 -3.93
C TRP A 40 3.77 -9.72 -4.02
N LYS A 41 4.12 -10.39 -2.93
CA LYS A 41 5.22 -11.37 -2.93
C LYS A 41 4.81 -12.63 -3.68
N ARG A 42 5.62 -13.04 -4.67
CA ARG A 42 5.39 -14.27 -5.46
C ARG A 42 5.25 -15.55 -4.63
N ARG A 43 5.82 -15.61 -3.43
CA ARG A 43 5.82 -16.80 -2.56
C ARG A 43 4.79 -16.75 -1.43
N ARG A 44 4.17 -15.60 -1.18
CA ARG A 44 3.19 -15.36 -0.11
C ARG A 44 2.08 -14.48 -0.66
N THR A 45 1.02 -15.10 -1.15
CA THR A 45 -0.09 -14.44 -1.85
C THR A 45 -0.97 -13.59 -0.94
N ASP A 46 -0.78 -13.73 0.37
CA ASP A 46 -1.37 -12.96 1.45
C ASP A 46 -0.49 -11.79 1.90
N GLU A 47 0.78 -11.73 1.51
CA GLU A 47 1.74 -10.69 1.93
C GLU A 47 1.84 -9.57 0.88
N PHE A 48 1.54 -8.34 1.33
CA PHE A 48 1.59 -7.13 0.55
C PHE A 48 2.65 -6.19 1.10
N ASP A 49 3.75 -6.06 0.37
CA ASP A 49 4.94 -5.40 0.84
C ASP A 49 5.05 -3.97 0.30
N MET A 50 5.00 -3.01 1.21
CA MET A 50 5.04 -1.59 0.91
C MET A 50 6.31 -0.90 1.38
N HIS A 51 7.32 -1.65 1.80
CA HIS A 51 8.56 -1.02 2.28
C HIS A 51 9.17 -0.13 1.21
N GLY A 52 9.60 1.07 1.62
CA GLY A 52 10.23 2.03 0.71
C GLY A 52 9.28 2.68 -0.29
N MET A 53 7.97 2.45 -0.21
CA MET A 53 7.00 3.23 -0.96
C MET A 53 6.89 4.64 -0.38
N PRO A 54 6.90 5.68 -1.22
CA PRO A 54 6.44 7.00 -0.83
C PRO A 54 4.99 6.99 -0.33
N GLU A 55 4.65 7.97 0.50
CA GLU A 55 3.37 8.07 1.21
C GLU A 55 2.13 7.96 0.31
N HIS A 56 2.09 8.69 -0.81
CA HIS A 56 0.90 8.74 -1.65
C HIS A 56 0.75 7.46 -2.48
N LEU A 57 1.86 6.93 -2.99
CA LEU A 57 1.91 5.59 -3.57
C LEU A 57 1.43 4.53 -2.60
N ALA A 58 1.88 4.59 -1.33
CA ALA A 58 1.45 3.69 -0.29
C ALA A 58 -0.07 3.75 -0.05
N ALA A 59 -0.64 4.95 0.08
CA ALA A 59 -2.08 5.10 0.29
C ALA A 59 -2.90 4.46 -0.84
N VAL A 60 -2.52 4.68 -2.10
CA VAL A 60 -3.20 4.06 -3.25
C VAL A 60 -2.98 2.53 -3.28
N ALA A 61 -1.78 2.08 -2.94
CA ALA A 61 -1.45 0.66 -2.90
C ALA A 61 -2.30 -0.10 -1.86
N VAL A 62 -2.52 0.46 -0.66
CA VAL A 62 -3.42 -0.12 0.35
C VAL A 62 -4.85 -0.19 -0.17
N ARG A 63 -5.39 0.90 -0.74
CA ARG A 63 -6.76 0.91 -1.29
C ARG A 63 -6.95 -0.19 -2.33
N GLU A 64 -6.00 -0.35 -3.24
CA GLU A 64 -6.07 -1.38 -4.28
C GLU A 64 -5.91 -2.80 -3.70
N ALA A 65 -5.06 -2.99 -2.69
CA ALA A 65 -4.90 -4.27 -2.01
C ALA A 65 -6.18 -4.67 -1.25
N VAL A 66 -6.76 -3.72 -0.51
CA VAL A 66 -8.03 -3.90 0.21
C VAL A 66 -9.16 -4.20 -0.77
N ALA A 67 -9.27 -3.46 -1.87
CA ALA A 67 -10.29 -3.71 -2.89
C ALA A 67 -10.16 -5.12 -3.51
N ASP A 68 -8.93 -5.59 -3.79
CA ASP A 68 -8.70 -6.95 -4.30
C ASP A 68 -9.11 -8.04 -3.29
N VAL A 69 -8.81 -7.88 -2.00
CA VAL A 69 -9.20 -8.87 -0.99
C VAL A 69 -10.68 -8.80 -0.62
N LEU A 70 -11.34 -7.65 -0.71
CA LEU A 70 -12.78 -7.55 -0.58
C LEU A 70 -13.50 -8.24 -1.76
N ALA A 71 -12.96 -8.11 -2.97
CA ALA A 71 -13.46 -8.81 -4.15
C ALA A 71 -13.19 -10.33 -4.10
N ARG A 72 -12.11 -10.74 -3.45
CA ARG A 72 -11.68 -12.14 -3.29
C ARG A 72 -11.28 -12.39 -1.83
N PRO A 73 -12.26 -12.67 -0.95
CA PRO A 73 -12.05 -12.75 0.49
C PRO A 73 -10.87 -13.65 0.86
N ARG A 74 -9.82 -13.03 1.40
CA ARG A 74 -8.62 -13.68 1.94
C ARG A 74 -7.98 -12.80 3.00
N THR A 75 -7.16 -13.41 3.85
CA THR A 75 -6.30 -12.68 4.78
C THR A 75 -5.32 -11.81 4.01
N LEU A 76 -5.06 -10.61 4.52
CA LEU A 76 -4.05 -9.70 3.98
C LEU A 76 -3.09 -9.25 5.07
N ASP A 77 -1.82 -9.55 4.89
CA ASP A 77 -0.70 -9.12 5.70
C ASP A 77 0.00 -7.96 4.97
N ILE A 78 -0.13 -6.75 5.50
CA ILE A 78 0.47 -5.53 4.95
C ILE A 78 1.76 -5.23 5.70
N VAL A 79 2.89 -5.25 4.99
CA VAL A 79 4.20 -4.88 5.56
C VAL A 79 4.34 -3.35 5.56
N VAL A 80 4.31 -2.75 6.74
CA VAL A 80 4.31 -1.29 6.96
C VAL A 80 5.68 -0.72 7.38
N GLY A 81 6.68 -1.58 7.55
CA GLY A 81 8.02 -1.17 7.97
C GLY A 81 9.10 -2.23 7.73
N ARG A 82 10.34 -1.90 8.10
CA ARG A 82 11.45 -2.87 8.16
C ARG A 82 11.63 -3.27 9.62
N GLY A 83 11.12 -4.44 10.01
CA GLY A 83 11.05 -4.90 11.41
C GLY A 83 12.27 -4.61 12.30
N LYS A 84 12.02 -4.49 13.61
CA LYS A 84 12.93 -4.30 14.78
C LYS A 84 14.04 -3.24 14.74
N HIS A 85 14.53 -2.77 13.60
CA HIS A 85 15.69 -1.87 13.51
C HIS A 85 15.53 -0.65 12.59
N SER A 86 14.35 -0.42 12.01
CA SER A 86 14.09 0.78 11.21
C SER A 86 13.23 1.74 12.01
N THR A 87 13.81 2.88 12.37
CA THR A 87 13.23 3.90 13.27
C THR A 87 12.04 4.67 12.69
N ILE A 88 11.66 4.41 11.43
CA ILE A 88 10.64 5.18 10.73
C ILE A 88 9.68 4.22 10.02
N GLU A 89 8.56 3.92 10.69
CA GLU A 89 7.37 3.31 10.08
C GLU A 89 6.58 4.41 9.36
N VAL A 90 7.13 4.96 8.26
CA VAL A 90 6.49 6.06 7.52
C VAL A 90 5.09 5.68 7.04
N VAL A 91 4.88 4.39 6.74
CA VAL A 91 3.70 3.91 6.01
C VAL A 91 2.59 3.43 6.96
N ARG A 92 2.90 3.08 8.22
CA ARG A 92 1.89 2.58 9.17
C ARG A 92 0.73 3.57 9.37
N PRO A 93 0.95 4.86 9.66
CA PRO A 93 -0.16 5.80 9.85
C PRO A 93 -1.08 5.90 8.63
N VAL A 94 -0.51 5.78 7.42
CA VAL A 94 -1.27 5.78 6.16
C VAL A 94 -2.14 4.53 6.06
N VAL A 95 -1.59 3.37 6.37
CA VAL A 95 -2.33 2.09 6.33
C VAL A 95 -3.48 2.12 7.32
N GLU A 96 -3.21 2.52 8.56
CA GLU A 96 -4.24 2.61 9.61
C GLU A 96 -5.32 3.63 9.27
N SER A 97 -4.95 4.77 8.69
CA SER A 97 -5.90 5.78 8.22
C SER A 97 -6.79 5.25 7.10
N VAL A 98 -6.21 4.60 6.07
CA VAL A 98 -7.01 4.04 4.96
C VAL A 98 -7.94 2.95 5.48
N LEU A 99 -7.45 2.00 6.28
CA LEU A 99 -8.25 0.90 6.80
C LEU A 99 -9.37 1.39 7.71
N GLY A 100 -9.07 2.27 8.67
CA GLY A 100 -10.02 2.74 9.66
C GLY A 100 -10.99 3.80 9.13
N SER A 101 -10.49 4.79 8.40
CA SER A 101 -11.31 5.94 7.96
C SER A 101 -12.01 5.73 6.62
N GLU A 102 -11.44 4.96 5.69
CA GLU A 102 -12.04 4.78 4.37
C GLU A 102 -12.83 3.47 4.23
N PHE A 103 -12.37 2.39 4.87
CA PHE A 103 -12.98 1.07 4.75
C PHE A 103 -13.66 0.57 6.03
N GLU A 104 -13.48 1.25 7.16
CA GLU A 104 -13.98 0.83 8.48
C GLU A 104 -13.59 -0.62 8.84
N LEU A 105 -12.41 -1.07 8.37
CA LEU A 105 -11.94 -2.43 8.57
C LEU A 105 -11.14 -2.54 9.87
N PRO A 106 -11.42 -3.56 10.71
CA PRO A 106 -10.59 -3.85 11.85
C PRO A 106 -9.23 -4.37 11.36
N PHE A 107 -8.17 -3.99 12.06
CA PHE A 107 -6.82 -4.50 11.82
C PHE A 107 -6.16 -4.86 13.15
N ARG A 108 -5.14 -5.72 13.08
CA ARG A 108 -4.35 -6.14 14.24
C ARG A 108 -2.89 -6.27 13.87
N ASP A 109 -2.01 -6.10 14.85
CA ASP A 109 -0.59 -6.41 14.66
C ASP A 109 -0.40 -7.91 14.42
N HIS A 110 0.55 -8.24 13.53
CA HIS A 110 0.90 -9.62 13.27
C HIS A 110 1.64 -10.21 14.49
N PRO A 111 1.26 -11.40 14.97
CA PRO A 111 1.74 -11.95 16.25
C PRO A 111 3.25 -12.25 16.29
N ARG A 112 3.89 -12.33 15.13
CA ARG A 112 5.32 -12.63 14.99
C ARG A 112 6.15 -11.50 14.40
N ASP A 113 5.49 -10.45 13.89
CA ASP A 113 6.19 -9.35 13.21
C ASP A 113 5.47 -8.01 13.43
N PRO A 114 6.00 -7.12 14.27
CA PRO A 114 5.37 -5.83 14.54
C PRO A 114 5.38 -4.89 13.32
N ALA A 115 6.14 -5.19 12.26
CA ALA A 115 6.12 -4.41 11.03
C ALA A 115 5.02 -4.86 10.05
N VAL A 116 4.11 -5.74 10.48
CA VAL A 116 3.03 -6.28 9.65
C VAL A 116 1.68 -6.02 10.32
N VAL A 117 0.77 -5.43 9.55
CA VAL A 117 -0.64 -5.23 9.90
C VAL A 117 -1.47 -6.28 9.18
N ARG A 118 -2.33 -7.01 9.90
CA ARG A 118 -3.22 -8.02 9.35
C ARG A 118 -4.67 -7.54 9.36
N ILE A 119 -5.36 -7.74 8.25
CA ILE A 119 -6.83 -7.70 8.14
C ILE A 119 -7.40 -9.09 7.88
#